data_AF-A0A6A6Q718-F1
#
_entry.id   AF-A0A6A6Q718-F1
#
_cell.length_a   1.000
_cell.length_b   1.000
_cell.length_c   1.000
_cell.angle_alpha   90.00
_cell.angle_beta   90.00
_cell.angle_gamma   90.00
#
_symmetry.space_group_name_H-M   'P 1'
#
loop_
_entity.id
_entity.type
_entity.pdbx_description
1 polymer ?
#
loop_
_entity_poly.entity_id
_entity_poly.type
_entity_poly.pdbx_seq_one_letter_code
_entity_poly.pdbx_strand_id
1 'polypeptide(L)'
;MITPKDFITIAEFLQDGDFCPRLIETPGEQRLDGVVLQEEKHEAAGMVARTYARASNIQFEHLQSLCVDKLKAVHPYTPTALMSVVGLLSKRQRNDNDAESELMRWMVDLLTENFWAVVRSDANITLERVMRGDPGLRQMVVEKLASDPGTGFQA
;
A
#
# COMPACT_ATOMS: atom_id res chain seq x y z
N MET A 1 5.76 7.58 -16.60
CA MET A 1 6.47 7.04 -17.78
C MET A 1 6.78 5.58 -17.50
N ILE A 2 6.28 4.66 -18.31
CA ILE A 2 6.53 3.21 -18.16
C ILE A 2 7.89 2.90 -18.76
N THR A 3 8.74 2.17 -18.04
CA THR A 3 10.08 1.76 -18.50
C THR A 3 10.13 0.29 -18.89
N PRO A 4 11.10 -0.18 -19.68
CA PRO A 4 11.27 -1.61 -19.98
C PRO A 4 11.39 -2.50 -18.73
N LYS A 5 11.98 -1.99 -17.64
CA LYS A 5 12.05 -2.70 -16.36
C LYS A 5 10.67 -2.94 -15.73
N ASP A 6 9.70 -2.10 -16.05
CA ASP A 6 8.32 -2.21 -15.55
C ASP A 6 7.62 -3.42 -16.17
N PHE A 7 7.99 -3.78 -17.40
CA PHE A 7 7.45 -4.93 -18.10
C PHE A 7 8.00 -6.26 -17.62
N ILE A 8 9.15 -6.29 -16.92
CA ILE A 8 9.70 -7.54 -16.37
C ILE A 8 8.70 -8.13 -15.36
N THR A 9 8.27 -7.34 -14.38
CA THR A 9 7.32 -7.78 -13.36
C THR A 9 5.96 -8.15 -13.95
N ILE A 10 5.50 -7.41 -14.97
CA ILE A 10 4.24 -7.73 -15.65
C ILE A 10 4.38 -9.03 -16.44
N ALA A 11 5.52 -9.26 -17.10
CA ALA A 11 5.79 -10.49 -17.84
C ALA A 11 5.89 -11.70 -16.91
N GLU A 12 6.57 -11.58 -15.76
CA GLU A 12 6.59 -12.61 -14.72
C GLU A 12 5.16 -12.97 -14.30
N PHE A 13 4.34 -11.98 -13.98
CA PHE A 13 2.94 -12.21 -13.61
C PHE A 13 2.13 -12.89 -14.72
N LEU A 14 2.31 -12.50 -15.98
CA LEU A 14 1.62 -13.12 -17.11
C LEU A 14 2.05 -14.58 -17.35
N GLN A 15 3.26 -14.96 -16.94
CA GLN A 15 3.80 -16.31 -17.09
C GLN A 15 3.41 -17.22 -15.92
N ASP A 16 3.59 -16.72 -14.70
CA ASP A 16 3.52 -17.54 -13.48
C ASP A 16 2.27 -17.26 -12.64
N GLY A 17 1.47 -16.23 -12.98
CA GLY A 17 0.39 -15.71 -12.13
C GLY A 17 0.90 -14.95 -10.91
N ASP A 18 2.22 -14.74 -10.80
CA ASP A 18 2.88 -14.08 -9.67
C ASP A 18 4.19 -13.41 -10.14
N PHE A 19 4.79 -12.56 -9.31
CA PHE A 19 6.09 -11.93 -9.55
C PHE A 19 6.96 -11.98 -8.28
N CYS A 20 8.28 -11.84 -8.39
CA CYS A 20 9.13 -11.92 -7.20
C CYS A 20 9.05 -10.65 -6.33
N PRO A 21 9.00 -10.76 -4.99
CA PRO A 21 8.94 -11.98 -4.21
C PRO A 21 7.52 -12.58 -4.22
N ARG A 22 7.44 -13.91 -4.27
CA ARG A 22 6.18 -14.66 -4.42
C ARG A 22 5.32 -14.57 -3.17
N LEU A 23 4.00 -14.58 -3.35
CA LEU A 23 3.08 -14.67 -2.23
C LEU A 23 2.98 -16.14 -1.78
N ILE A 24 3.30 -16.42 -0.52
CA ILE A 24 3.09 -17.73 0.09
C ILE A 24 1.84 -17.64 0.95
N GLU A 25 0.82 -18.39 0.56
CA GLU A 25 -0.42 -18.54 1.32
C GLU A 25 -0.43 -19.91 2.01
N THR A 26 -0.33 -19.88 3.34
CA THR A 26 -0.51 -21.06 4.18
C THR A 26 -1.70 -20.86 5.11
N PRO A 27 -2.40 -21.92 5.55
CA PRO A 27 -3.51 -21.77 6.48
C PRO A 27 -3.10 -20.98 7.74
N GLY A 28 -3.62 -19.76 7.86
CA GLY A 28 -3.36 -18.85 9.00
C GLY A 28 -2.20 -17.88 8.82
N GLU A 29 -1.44 -17.93 7.73
CA GLU A 29 -0.32 -17.01 7.47
C GLU A 29 -0.16 -16.68 5.98
N GLN A 30 -0.12 -15.39 5.66
CA GLN A 30 0.29 -14.87 4.36
C GLN A 30 1.63 -14.14 4.53
N ARG A 31 2.62 -14.49 3.71
CA ARG A 31 3.95 -13.86 3.73
C ARG A 31 4.56 -13.81 2.34
N LEU A 32 5.57 -12.97 2.15
CA LEU A 32 6.36 -12.96 0.92
C LEU A 32 7.57 -13.89 1.05
N ASP A 33 7.80 -14.71 0.03
CA ASP A 33 8.91 -15.64 0.00
C ASP A 33 10.26 -14.91 0.14
N GLY A 34 11.12 -15.40 1.03
CA GLY A 34 12.44 -14.81 1.30
C GLY A 34 12.43 -13.44 1.97
N VAL A 35 11.28 -12.87 2.36
CA VAL A 35 11.20 -11.56 3.03
C VAL A 35 10.96 -11.75 4.53
N VAL A 36 12.02 -11.61 5.33
CA VAL A 36 11.97 -11.87 6.78
C VAL A 36 12.30 -10.61 7.57
N LEU A 37 13.36 -9.91 7.18
CA LEU A 37 13.86 -8.74 7.90
C LEU A 37 13.00 -7.50 7.62
N GLN A 38 12.99 -6.56 8.57
CA GLN A 38 12.21 -5.31 8.43
C GLN A 38 12.69 -4.45 7.23
N GLU A 39 13.99 -4.46 6.95
CA GLU A 39 14.54 -3.77 5.78
C GLU A 39 14.06 -4.39 4.47
N GLU A 40 14.09 -5.72 4.36
CA GLU A 40 13.57 -6.47 3.22
C GLU A 40 12.07 -6.22 3.02
N LYS A 41 11.30 -6.16 4.12
CA LYS A 41 9.86 -5.82 4.08
C LYS A 41 9.62 -4.43 3.50
N HIS A 42 10.42 -3.43 3.89
CA HIS A 42 10.31 -2.09 3.35
C HIS A 42 10.63 -2.05 1.84
N GLU A 43 11.71 -2.71 1.43
CA GLU A 43 12.09 -2.79 0.01
C GLU A 43 11.01 -3.50 -0.83
N ALA A 44 10.54 -4.66 -0.34
CA ALA A 44 9.47 -5.43 -0.98
C ALA A 44 8.18 -4.59 -1.09
N ALA A 45 7.76 -3.93 -0.01
CA ALA A 45 6.58 -3.08 -0.04
C ALA A 45 6.70 -1.92 -1.04
N GLY A 46 7.86 -1.26 -1.09
CA GLY A 46 8.12 -0.19 -2.05
C GLY A 46 8.09 -0.69 -3.49
N MET A 47 8.62 -1.89 -3.75
CA MET A 47 8.54 -2.52 -5.06
C MET A 47 7.10 -2.88 -5.44
N VAL A 48 6.35 -3.54 -4.54
CA VAL A 48 4.94 -3.91 -4.78
C VAL A 48 4.08 -2.66 -5.01
N ALA A 49 4.27 -1.59 -4.23
CA ALA A 49 3.54 -0.33 -4.43
C ALA A 49 3.82 0.30 -5.81
N ARG A 50 5.06 0.24 -6.30
CA ARG A 50 5.40 0.68 -7.67
C ARG A 50 4.77 -0.22 -8.73
N THR A 51 4.74 -1.53 -8.52
CA THR A 51 4.07 -2.48 -9.41
C THR A 51 2.57 -2.21 -9.46
N TYR A 52 1.92 -1.96 -8.32
CA TYR A 52 0.52 -1.55 -8.26
C TYR A 52 0.28 -0.29 -9.09
N ALA A 53 1.10 0.76 -8.90
CA ALA A 53 0.95 2.02 -9.65
C ALA A 53 1.12 1.81 -11.17
N ARG A 54 2.00 0.91 -11.59
CA ARG A 54 2.16 0.54 -13.01
C ARG A 54 0.95 -0.23 -13.52
N ALA A 55 0.49 -1.25 -12.77
CA ALA A 55 -0.70 -2.01 -13.08
C ALA A 55 -1.95 -1.12 -13.16
N SER A 56 -1.99 -0.06 -12.34
CA SER A 56 -3.05 0.96 -12.39
C SER A 56 -3.05 1.72 -13.72
N ASN A 57 -1.88 2.17 -14.18
CA ASN A 57 -1.76 2.92 -15.43
C ASN A 57 -2.15 2.11 -16.68
N ILE A 58 -2.00 0.78 -16.63
CA ILE A 58 -2.41 -0.13 -17.72
C ILE A 58 -3.74 -0.84 -17.43
N GLN A 59 -4.45 -0.45 -16.37
CA GLN A 59 -5.73 -1.02 -15.95
C GLN A 59 -5.74 -2.54 -15.80
N PHE A 60 -4.62 -3.13 -15.34
CA PHE A 60 -4.51 -4.57 -15.14
C PHE A 60 -4.95 -4.98 -13.73
N GLU A 61 -6.25 -5.18 -13.56
CA GLU A 61 -6.90 -5.41 -12.26
C GLU A 61 -6.39 -6.65 -11.48
N HIS A 62 -6.15 -7.77 -12.17
CA HIS A 62 -5.65 -8.98 -11.52
C HIS A 62 -4.28 -8.75 -10.85
N LEU A 63 -3.39 -8.01 -11.53
CA LEU A 63 -2.10 -7.64 -10.97
C LEU A 63 -2.23 -6.60 -9.83
N GLN A 64 -3.21 -5.69 -9.92
CA GLN A 64 -3.52 -4.76 -8.83
C GLN A 64 -3.94 -5.53 -7.58
N SER A 65 -4.84 -6.51 -7.73
CA SER A 65 -5.34 -7.36 -6.63
C SER A 65 -4.20 -8.11 -5.93
N LEU A 66 -3.35 -8.80 -6.71
CA LEU A 66 -2.17 -9.47 -6.16
C LEU A 66 -1.24 -8.50 -5.41
N CYS A 67 -1.06 -7.28 -5.92
CA CYS A 67 -0.25 -6.28 -5.23
C CYS A 67 -0.88 -5.87 -3.88
N VAL A 68 -2.20 -5.77 -3.78
CA VAL A 68 -2.88 -5.51 -2.50
C VAL A 68 -2.62 -6.64 -1.51
N ASP A 69 -2.76 -7.90 -1.93
CA ASP A 69 -2.51 -9.06 -1.07
C ASP A 69 -1.07 -9.10 -0.58
N LYS A 70 -0.11 -8.83 -1.47
CA LYS A 70 1.31 -8.75 -1.11
C LYS A 70 1.62 -7.60 -0.16
N LEU A 71 0.97 -6.45 -0.32
CA LEU A 71 1.12 -5.32 0.61
C LEU A 71 0.54 -5.64 2.00
N LYS A 72 -0.52 -6.45 2.07
CA LYS A 72 -1.01 -6.94 3.36
C LYS A 72 -0.05 -7.96 3.98
N ALA A 73 0.52 -8.84 3.18
CA ALA A 73 1.44 -9.90 3.62
C ALA A 73 2.77 -9.39 4.22
N VAL A 74 3.18 -8.16 3.92
CA VAL A 74 4.40 -7.56 4.51
C VAL A 74 4.15 -6.83 5.83
N HIS A 75 2.90 -6.71 6.28
CA HIS A 75 2.56 -6.15 7.59
C HIS A 75 3.28 -6.90 8.74
N PRO A 76 3.60 -6.26 9.88
CA PRO A 76 3.48 -4.83 10.21
C PRO A 76 4.55 -3.95 9.59
N TYR A 77 4.19 -2.68 9.35
CA TYR A 77 5.05 -1.64 8.81
C TYR A 77 5.68 -0.76 9.90
N THR A 78 6.90 -0.27 9.66
CA THR A 78 7.38 0.92 10.37
C THR A 78 6.67 2.17 9.85
N PRO A 79 6.57 3.26 10.63
CA PRO A 79 5.94 4.51 10.16
C PRO A 79 6.54 5.03 8.86
N THR A 80 7.87 4.92 8.70
CA THR A 80 8.57 5.34 7.48
C THR A 80 8.19 4.47 6.29
N ALA A 81 8.18 3.14 6.44
CA ALA A 81 7.80 2.22 5.35
C ALA A 81 6.33 2.43 4.92
N LEU A 82 5.43 2.58 5.91
CA LEU A 82 4.01 2.89 5.67
C LEU A 82 3.88 4.16 4.84
N MET A 83 4.53 5.26 5.25
CA MET A 83 4.40 6.53 4.54
C MET A 83 5.07 6.52 3.16
N SER A 84 6.14 5.75 2.97
CA SER A 84 6.71 5.49 1.64
C SER A 84 5.70 4.83 0.70
N VAL A 85 5.03 3.76 1.17
CA VAL A 85 4.00 3.04 0.40
C VAL A 85 2.81 3.95 0.10
N VAL A 86 2.24 4.57 1.12
CA VAL A 86 1.09 5.49 0.98
C VAL A 86 1.42 6.64 0.04
N GLY A 87 2.61 7.25 0.15
CA GLY A 87 3.01 8.36 -0.70
C GLY A 87 3.29 7.98 -2.16
N LEU A 88 3.66 6.73 -2.44
CA LEU A 88 3.74 6.20 -3.81
C LEU A 88 2.34 5.98 -4.37
N LEU A 89 1.47 5.34 -3.59
CA LEU A 89 0.13 4.98 -4.02
C LEU A 89 -0.76 6.21 -4.17
N SER A 90 -0.66 7.24 -3.31
CA SER A 90 -1.51 8.44 -3.41
C SER A 90 -1.29 9.26 -4.69
N LYS A 91 -0.21 9.00 -5.43
CA LYS A 91 0.12 9.68 -6.69
C LYS A 91 -0.28 8.89 -7.94
N ARG A 92 -0.83 7.68 -7.77
CA ARG A 92 -1.23 6.81 -8.88
C ARG A 92 -2.50 7.32 -9.55
N GLN A 93 -2.73 6.87 -10.78
CA GLN A 93 -4.04 6.99 -11.40
C GLN A 93 -5.02 6.05 -10.70
N ARG A 94 -6.11 6.61 -10.18
CA ARG A 94 -7.19 5.81 -9.59
C ARG A 94 -8.04 5.19 -10.70
N ASN A 95 -8.41 3.93 -10.52
CA ASN A 95 -9.30 3.21 -11.41
C ASN A 95 -10.62 2.92 -10.70
N ASP A 96 -11.71 2.80 -11.45
CA ASP A 96 -13.00 2.39 -10.88
C ASP A 96 -13.11 0.86 -10.96
N ASN A 97 -12.41 0.17 -10.05
CA ASN A 97 -12.39 -1.29 -9.97
C ASN A 97 -12.31 -1.80 -8.51
N ASP A 98 -12.45 -3.11 -8.34
CA ASP A 98 -12.55 -3.72 -7.00
C ASP A 98 -11.21 -3.63 -6.26
N ALA A 99 -10.10 -3.84 -6.97
CA ALA A 99 -8.75 -3.75 -6.42
C ALA A 99 -8.43 -2.35 -5.86
N GLU A 100 -8.86 -1.28 -6.55
CA GLU A 100 -8.67 0.09 -6.11
C GLU A 100 -9.53 0.40 -4.88
N SER A 101 -10.78 -0.05 -4.88
CA SER A 101 -11.68 0.10 -3.73
C SER A 101 -11.13 -0.61 -2.50
N GLU A 102 -10.58 -1.81 -2.68
CA GLU A 102 -9.93 -2.57 -1.63
C GLU A 102 -8.65 -1.90 -1.13
N LEU A 103 -7.80 -1.43 -2.04
CA LEU A 103 -6.58 -0.71 -1.69
C LEU A 103 -6.89 0.55 -0.88
N MET A 104 -7.89 1.33 -1.30
CA MET A 104 -8.28 2.55 -0.60
C MET A 104 -8.81 2.25 0.81
N ARG A 105 -9.65 1.22 0.96
CA ARG A 105 -10.12 0.77 2.28
C ARG A 105 -8.94 0.40 3.17
N TRP A 106 -8.05 -0.45 2.67
CA TRP A 106 -6.87 -0.89 3.40
C TRP A 106 -5.93 0.27 3.77
N MET A 107 -5.71 1.23 2.86
CA MET A 107 -4.90 2.42 3.15
C MET A 107 -5.51 3.27 4.27
N VAL A 108 -6.83 3.45 4.28
CA VAL A 108 -7.53 4.20 5.33
C VAL A 108 -7.40 3.47 6.66
N ASP A 109 -7.63 2.16 6.69
CA ASP A 109 -7.47 1.33 7.88
C ASP A 109 -6.06 1.45 8.46
N LEU A 110 -5.05 1.26 7.60
CA LEU A 110 -3.64 1.30 7.97
C LEU A 110 -3.23 2.69 8.50
N LEU A 111 -3.68 3.77 7.85
CA LEU A 111 -3.38 5.14 8.28
C LEU A 111 -4.07 5.50 9.59
N THR A 112 -5.31 5.08 9.80
CA THR A 112 -6.04 5.33 11.05
C THR A 112 -5.40 4.57 12.21
N GLU A 113 -5.11 3.27 12.04
CA GLU A 113 -4.48 2.42 13.07
C GLU A 113 -3.10 2.95 13.49
N ASN A 114 -2.34 3.50 12.55
CA ASN A 114 -0.98 3.98 12.79
C ASN A 114 -0.90 5.51 12.95
N PHE A 115 -2.03 6.23 12.98
CA PHE A 115 -2.06 7.69 12.85
C PHE A 115 -1.14 8.39 13.85
N TRP A 116 -1.29 8.09 15.14
CA TRP A 116 -0.49 8.72 16.18
C TRP A 116 0.98 8.32 16.16
N ALA A 117 1.30 7.09 15.72
CA ALA A 117 2.67 6.65 15.56
C ALA A 117 3.36 7.44 14.44
N VAL A 118 2.65 7.68 13.32
CA VAL A 118 3.16 8.48 12.20
C VAL A 118 3.31 9.95 12.59
N VAL A 119 2.29 10.54 13.22
CA VAL A 119 2.28 11.96 13.64
C VAL A 119 3.44 12.27 14.61
N ARG A 120 3.79 11.34 15.51
CA ARG A 120 4.89 11.50 16.47
C ARG A 120 6.27 11.13 15.91
N SER A 121 6.36 10.77 14.63
CA SER A 121 7.59 10.37 13.96
C SER A 121 8.03 11.38 12.90
N ASP A 122 9.25 11.24 12.40
CA ASP A 122 9.77 12.04 11.29
C ASP A 122 8.96 11.87 9.99
N ALA A 123 8.13 10.82 9.91
CA ALA A 123 7.25 10.58 8.77
C ALA A 123 6.05 11.54 8.71
N ASN A 124 5.79 12.34 9.75
CA ASN A 124 4.67 13.30 9.79
C ASN A 124 4.66 14.29 8.61
N ILE A 125 5.83 14.79 8.19
CA ILE A 125 5.93 15.70 7.04
C ILE A 125 5.40 15.05 5.76
N THR A 126 5.61 13.74 5.61
CA THR A 126 5.12 12.97 4.47
C THR A 126 3.62 12.73 4.59
N LEU A 127 3.12 12.46 5.80
CA LEU A 127 1.69 12.35 6.08
C LEU A 127 0.96 13.63 5.68
N GLU A 128 1.43 14.79 6.15
CA GLU A 128 0.85 16.09 5.79
C GLU A 128 0.84 16.32 4.28
N ARG A 129 1.92 15.93 3.58
CA ARG A 129 2.01 16.06 2.12
C ARG A 129 1.00 15.15 1.41
N VAL A 130 0.85 13.91 1.85
CA VAL A 130 -0.14 12.97 1.31
C VAL A 130 -1.55 13.51 1.54
N MET A 131 -1.89 13.89 2.78
CA MET A 131 -3.22 14.37 3.13
C MET A 131 -3.59 15.68 2.41
N ARG A 132 -2.59 16.51 2.08
CA ARG A 132 -2.80 17.70 1.27
C ARG A 132 -2.97 17.38 -0.22
N GLY A 133 -2.22 16.41 -0.72
CA GLY A 133 -2.28 15.98 -2.12
C GLY A 133 -3.51 15.16 -2.47
N ASP A 134 -4.17 14.59 -1.46
CA ASP A 134 -5.31 13.70 -1.62
C ASP A 134 -6.44 14.04 -0.61
N PRO A 135 -7.29 15.04 -0.92
CA PRO A 135 -8.36 15.47 -0.02
C PRO A 135 -9.38 14.37 0.27
N GLY A 136 -9.62 13.46 -0.67
CA GLY A 136 -10.54 12.34 -0.49
C GLY A 136 -10.01 11.33 0.52
N LEU A 137 -8.75 10.93 0.39
CA LEU A 137 -8.10 10.06 1.40
C LEU A 137 -8.10 10.73 2.78
N ARG A 138 -7.77 12.03 2.83
CA ARG A 138 -7.80 12.81 4.07
C ARG A 138 -9.18 12.76 4.72
N GLN A 139 -10.24 13.00 3.95
CA GLN A 139 -11.60 12.98 4.46
C GLN A 139 -11.93 11.61 5.07
N MET A 140 -11.67 10.53 4.34
CA MET A 140 -11.95 9.16 4.82
C MET A 140 -11.19 8.82 6.10
N VAL A 141 -9.91 9.21 6.19
CA VAL A 141 -9.10 8.97 7.41
C VAL A 141 -9.61 9.78 8.59
N VAL A 142 -9.98 11.06 8.39
CA VAL A 142 -10.53 11.91 9.45
C VAL A 142 -11.89 11.40 9.92
N GLU A 143 -12.78 11.00 9.02
CA GLU A 143 -14.08 10.42 9.35
C GLU A 143 -13.92 9.12 10.14
N LYS A 144 -12.97 8.27 9.75
CA LYS A 144 -12.67 7.04 10.48
C LYS A 144 -12.09 7.31 11.87
N LEU A 145 -11.16 8.26 12.00
CA LEU A 145 -10.61 8.67 13.30
C LEU A 145 -11.70 9.24 14.21
N ALA A 146 -12.58 10.10 13.70
CA ALA A 146 -13.65 10.72 14.48
C ALA A 146 -14.75 9.73 14.91
N SER A 147 -14.96 8.65 14.14
CA SER A 147 -15.93 7.61 14.47
C SER A 147 -15.39 6.53 15.41
N ASP A 148 -14.08 6.47 15.62
CA ASP A 148 -13.44 5.52 16.53
C ASP A 148 -13.05 6.20 17.86
N PRO A 149 -13.83 5.99 18.95
CA PRO A 149 -13.56 6.59 20.25
C PRO A 149 -12.24 6.10 20.87
N GLY A 150 -11.69 4.96 20.43
CA GLY A 150 -10.41 4.42 20.89
C GLY A 150 -9.20 5.22 20.39
N THR A 151 -9.38 6.07 19.38
CA THR A 151 -8.29 6.84 18.79
C THR A 151 -7.97 8.12 19.58
N GLY A 152 -8.89 8.63 20.40
CA GLY A 152 -8.71 9.91 21.10
C GLY A 152 -8.65 11.13 20.17
N PHE A 153 -9.08 10.98 18.91
CA PHE A 153 -9.20 12.09 17.95
C PHE A 153 -10.41 12.97 18.29
N GLN A 154 -10.21 14.29 18.33
CA GLN A 154 -11.27 15.30 18.43
C GLN A 154 -11.19 16.19 17.20
N ALA A 155 -12.25 16.19 16.39
CA ALA A 155 -12.35 16.92 15.13
C ALA A 155 -12.44 18.43 15.32
#